data_AF-A0A9X3E5Z1-F1
#
_entry.id   AF-A0A9X3E5Z1-F1
#
_cell.length_a   1.000
_cell.length_b   1.000
_cell.length_c   1.000
_cell.angle_alpha   90.00
_cell.angle_beta   90.00
_cell.angle_gamma   90.00
#
_symmetry.space_group_name_H-M   'P 1'
#
loop_
_entity.id
_entity.type
_entity.pdbx_description
1 polymer ?
#
loop_
_entity_poly.entity_id
_entity_poly.type
_entity_poly.pdbx_seq_one_letter_code
_entity_poly.pdbx_strand_id
1 'polypeptide(L)'
;MSDSKKIVRFTFWMNKIWQIGFVLFSILMINNMHQIAMVTILVSILASLFEMVYVSRKYHVQVFNQKDELYFAKDERDRDIALKVHSALINTFLLLVIALWILLSILWGMNSLSMAVLFYVLNGWIACAFIIPDIQYYVLWHKYDQQ
;
A
#
# COMPACT_ATOMS: atom_id res chain seq x y z
N MET A 1 -1.38 20.20 14.18
CA MET A 1 -1.50 19.02 13.29
C MET A 1 -2.59 18.16 13.88
N SER A 2 -3.70 17.97 13.16
CA SER A 2 -4.82 17.11 13.58
C SER A 2 -4.33 15.68 13.85
N ASP A 3 -5.01 14.95 14.73
CA ASP A 3 -4.63 13.57 15.04
C ASP A 3 -4.75 12.66 13.79
N SER A 4 -5.73 12.92 12.93
CA SER A 4 -5.88 12.28 11.61
C SER A 4 -4.61 12.40 10.76
N LYS A 5 -4.00 13.59 10.68
CA LYS A 5 -2.76 13.80 9.93
C LYS A 5 -1.55 13.11 10.54
N LYS A 6 -1.49 12.97 11.88
CA LYS A 6 -0.42 12.23 12.55
C LYS A 6 -0.56 10.73 12.27
N ILE A 7 -1.78 10.21 12.27
CA ILE A 7 -2.10 8.82 11.93
C ILE A 7 -1.71 8.55 10.46
N VAL A 8 -2.19 9.36 9.52
CA VAL A 8 -1.87 9.21 8.09
C VAL A 8 -0.37 9.24 7.83
N ARG A 9 0.39 10.15 8.47
CA ARG A 9 1.85 10.18 8.33
C ARG A 9 2.50 8.94 8.91
N PHE A 10 2.09 8.49 10.09
CA PHE A 10 2.67 7.31 10.73
C PHE A 10 2.38 6.05 9.90
N THR A 11 1.13 5.86 9.49
CA THR A 11 0.69 4.76 8.64
C THR A 11 1.39 4.75 7.30
N PHE A 12 1.60 5.90 6.66
CA PHE A 12 2.37 5.98 5.41
C PHE A 12 3.80 5.41 5.57
N TRP A 13 4.53 5.83 6.60
CA TRP A 13 5.90 5.33 6.81
C TRP A 13 5.93 3.86 7.22
N MET A 14 4.99 3.40 8.04
CA MET A 14 4.87 1.98 8.39
C MET A 14 4.47 1.12 7.20
N ASN A 15 3.59 1.63 6.32
CA ASN A 15 3.24 1.00 5.06
C ASN A 15 4.47 0.82 4.17
N LYS A 16 5.32 1.84 4.07
CA LYS A 16 6.57 1.73 3.29
C LYS A 16 7.50 0.65 3.81
N ILE A 17 7.60 0.45 5.12
CA ILE A 17 8.45 -0.59 5.72
C ILE A 17 7.99 -1.99 5.27
N TRP A 18 6.70 -2.31 5.43
CA TRP A 18 6.24 -3.64 5.05
C TRP A 18 6.15 -3.83 3.54
N GLN A 19 5.81 -2.79 2.76
CA GLN A 19 5.77 -2.83 1.30
C GLN A 19 7.17 -3.11 0.72
N ILE A 20 8.19 -2.38 1.17
CA ILE A 20 9.58 -2.60 0.75
C ILE A 20 10.04 -3.99 1.17
N GLY A 21 9.71 -4.41 2.40
CA GLY A 21 10.05 -5.74 2.89
C GLY A 21 9.37 -6.87 2.11
N PHE A 22 8.13 -6.69 1.64
CA PHE A 22 7.45 -7.64 0.75
C PHE A 22 8.13 -7.77 -0.62
N VAL A 23 8.55 -6.64 -1.20
CA VAL A 23 9.29 -6.62 -2.46
C VAL A 23 10.64 -7.30 -2.31
N LEU A 24 11.38 -6.98 -1.24
CA LEU A 24 12.66 -7.60 -0.92
C LEU A 24 12.50 -9.10 -0.67
N PHE A 25 11.49 -9.52 0.09
CA PHE A 25 11.17 -10.94 0.30
C PHE A 25 11.03 -11.65 -1.04
N SER A 26 10.24 -11.08 -1.96
CA SER A 26 10.01 -11.69 -3.27
C SER A 26 11.29 -11.80 -4.10
N ILE A 27 12.11 -10.75 -4.15
CA ILE A 27 13.40 -10.76 -4.85
C ILE A 27 14.35 -11.80 -4.24
N LEU A 28 14.42 -11.89 -2.91
CA LEU A 28 15.30 -12.82 -2.21
C LEU A 28 14.87 -14.28 -2.42
N MET A 29 13.56 -14.56 -2.45
CA MET A 29 13.02 -15.89 -2.76
C MET A 29 13.43 -16.33 -4.17
N ILE A 30 13.37 -15.43 -5.16
CA ILE A 30 13.79 -15.73 -6.54
C ILE A 30 15.29 -16.04 -6.62
N ASN A 31 16.11 -15.32 -5.85
CA ASN A 31 17.56 -15.53 -5.81
C ASN A 31 17.98 -16.70 -4.91
N ASN A 32 17.04 -17.58 -4.52
CA ASN A 32 17.27 -18.71 -3.61
C ASN A 32 17.82 -18.33 -2.22
N MET A 33 17.71 -17.07 -1.80
CA MET A 33 18.18 -16.56 -0.50
C MET A 33 17.11 -16.74 0.59
N HIS A 34 16.60 -17.96 0.75
CA HIS A 34 15.42 -18.30 1.54
C HIS A 34 15.51 -17.86 3.00
N GLN A 35 16.67 -18.03 3.66
CA GLN A 35 16.85 -17.65 5.06
C GLN A 35 16.69 -16.14 5.26
N ILE A 36 17.30 -15.34 4.39
CA ILE A 36 17.23 -13.87 4.44
C ILE A 36 15.83 -13.40 4.05
N ALA A 37 15.19 -14.07 3.08
CA ALA A 37 13.79 -13.80 2.72
C ALA A 37 12.86 -13.98 3.92
N MET A 38 12.96 -15.10 4.64
CA MET A 38 12.13 -15.39 5.81
C MET A 38 12.32 -14.37 6.94
N VAL A 39 13.55 -13.92 7.18
CA VAL A 39 13.81 -12.84 8.15
C VAL A 39 13.17 -11.52 7.67
N THR A 40 13.30 -11.20 6.39
CA THR A 40 12.76 -9.96 5.80
C THR A 40 11.24 -9.88 5.92
N ILE A 41 10.52 -10.96 5.60
CA ILE A 41 9.05 -10.98 5.73
C ILE A 41 8.61 -10.95 7.19
N LEU A 42 9.36 -11.59 8.09
CA LEU A 42 9.05 -11.58 9.53
C LEU A 42 9.18 -10.17 10.11
N VAL A 43 10.24 -9.42 9.75
CA VAL A 43 10.39 -8.01 10.13
C VAL A 43 9.25 -7.16 9.58
N SER A 44 8.82 -7.42 8.35
CA SER A 44 7.70 -6.71 7.70
C SER A 44 6.39 -6.92 8.45
N ILE A 45 6.08 -8.17 8.80
CA ILE A 45 4.88 -8.54 9.56
C ILE A 45 4.91 -7.91 10.96
N LEU A 46 6.06 -7.96 11.65
CA LEU A 46 6.22 -7.34 12.96
C LEU A 46 6.01 -5.82 12.90
N ALA A 47 6.50 -5.15 11.84
CA ALA A 47 6.26 -3.74 11.63
C ALA A 47 4.75 -3.44 11.46
N SER A 48 4.04 -4.21 10.64
CA SER A 48 2.58 -4.05 10.47
C SER A 48 1.81 -4.28 11.77
N LEU A 49 2.18 -5.31 12.55
CA LEU A 49 1.56 -5.58 13.85
C LEU A 49 1.85 -4.45 14.85
N PHE A 50 3.08 -3.96 14.87
CA PHE A 50 3.47 -2.83 15.72
C PHE A 50 2.68 -1.57 15.37
N GLU A 51 2.55 -1.25 14.09
CA GLU A 51 1.73 -0.12 13.63
C GLU A 51 0.31 -0.24 14.17
N MET A 52 -0.31 -1.40 13.95
CA MET A 52 -1.69 -1.65 14.32
C MET A 52 -1.91 -1.47 15.83
N VAL A 53 -1.02 -2.04 16.66
CA VAL A 53 -1.08 -1.91 18.12
C VAL A 53 -0.82 -0.46 18.56
N TYR A 54 0.16 0.20 17.95
CA TYR A 54 0.53 1.58 18.31
C TYR A 54 -0.59 2.56 18.00
N VAL A 55 -1.14 2.52 16.78
CA VAL A 55 -2.23 3.41 16.35
C VAL A 55 -3.46 3.17 17.21
N SER A 56 -3.80 1.89 17.47
CA SER A 56 -4.96 1.56 18.28
C SER A 56 -4.82 2.07 19.72
N ARG A 57 -3.67 1.86 20.36
CA ARG A 57 -3.44 2.31 21.75
C ARG A 57 -3.31 3.83 21.89
N LYS A 58 -2.64 4.49 20.95
CA LYS A 58 -2.33 5.92 21.06
C LYS A 58 -3.51 6.81 20.67
N TYR A 59 -4.27 6.41 19.67
CA TYR A 59 -5.37 7.23 19.12
C TYR A 59 -6.76 6.67 19.46
N HIS A 60 -6.82 5.56 20.23
CA HIS A 60 -8.07 4.89 20.65
C HIS A 60 -8.97 4.48 19.49
N VAL A 61 -8.36 3.94 18.42
CA VAL A 61 -9.08 3.62 17.18
C VAL A 61 -9.08 2.11 16.96
N GLN A 62 -10.24 1.57 16.60
CA GLN A 62 -10.41 0.12 16.42
C GLN A 62 -10.08 -0.26 14.97
N VAL A 63 -8.85 -0.71 14.74
CA VAL A 63 -8.37 -1.10 13.40
C VAL A 63 -9.13 -2.33 12.83
N PHE A 64 -9.67 -3.20 13.69
CA PHE A 64 -10.41 -4.41 13.28
C PHE A 64 -11.95 -4.26 13.22
N ASN A 65 -12.53 -3.17 13.73
CA ASN A 65 -13.99 -3.05 13.83
C ASN A 65 -14.49 -1.96 12.86
N GLN A 66 -14.35 -2.25 11.56
CA GLN A 66 -14.73 -1.37 10.45
C GLN A 66 -16.24 -1.34 10.21
N LYS A 67 -17.05 -1.01 11.23
CA LYS A 67 -18.44 -0.60 10.95
C LYS A 67 -18.51 0.79 10.30
N ASP A 68 -17.49 1.61 10.51
CA ASP A 68 -17.25 2.86 9.80
C ASP A 68 -15.88 2.78 9.11
N GLU A 69 -15.87 2.71 7.78
CA GLU A 69 -14.65 2.75 6.95
C GLU A 69 -13.82 4.05 7.17
N LEU A 70 -14.43 5.03 7.83
CA LEU A 70 -13.91 6.36 8.13
C LEU A 70 -13.58 6.57 9.62
N TYR A 71 -13.28 5.49 10.35
CA TYR A 71 -13.07 5.45 11.81
C TYR A 71 -12.08 6.47 12.41
N PHE A 72 -11.24 7.11 11.60
CA PHE A 72 -10.35 8.20 12.01
C PHE A 72 -10.86 9.61 11.69
N ALA A 73 -11.80 9.73 10.75
CA ALA A 73 -12.37 10.98 10.27
C ALA A 73 -13.62 11.33 11.08
N LYS A 74 -13.42 11.76 12.33
CA LYS A 74 -14.52 12.13 13.24
C LYS A 74 -15.24 13.41 12.82
N ASP A 75 -14.55 14.29 12.10
CA ASP A 75 -15.08 15.57 11.61
C ASP A 75 -15.58 15.42 10.16
N GLU A 76 -16.67 16.13 9.81
CA GLU A 76 -17.22 16.15 8.44
C GLU A 76 -16.18 16.56 7.38
N ARG A 77 -15.23 17.43 7.76
CA ARG A 77 -14.11 17.84 6.91
C ARG A 77 -13.18 16.67 6.59
N ASP A 78 -12.79 15.88 7.58
CA ASP A 78 -11.92 14.72 7.37
C ASP A 78 -12.63 13.66 6.52
N ARG A 79 -13.95 13.56 6.64
CA ARG A 79 -14.77 12.65 5.83
C ARG A 79 -14.82 13.09 4.36
N ASP A 80 -15.00 14.38 4.09
CA ASP A 80 -14.96 14.91 2.72
C ASP A 80 -13.56 14.73 2.09
N ILE A 81 -12.49 14.97 2.85
CA ILE A 81 -11.12 14.69 2.41
C ILE A 81 -10.96 13.22 2.05
N ALA A 82 -11.39 12.31 2.94
CA ALA A 82 -11.28 10.88 2.72
C ALA A 82 -12.04 10.41 1.47
N LEU A 83 -13.25 10.95 1.21
CA LEU A 83 -14.03 10.64 0.01
C LEU A 83 -13.34 11.13 -1.27
N LYS A 84 -12.80 12.36 -1.28
CA LYS A 84 -12.02 12.90 -2.41
C LYS A 84 -10.77 12.07 -2.69
N VAL A 85 -10.07 11.64 -1.63
CA VAL A 85 -8.90 10.76 -1.73
C VAL A 85 -9.29 9.39 -2.28
N HIS A 86 -10.35 8.77 -1.76
CA HIS A 86 -10.84 7.45 -2.22
C HIS A 86 -11.26 7.48 -3.70
N SER A 87 -11.99 8.51 -4.13
CA SER A 87 -12.39 8.67 -5.53
C SER A 87 -11.17 8.74 -6.46
N ALA A 88 -10.13 9.48 -6.08
CA ALA A 88 -8.89 9.55 -6.86
C ALA A 88 -8.12 8.21 -6.88
N LEU A 89 -8.15 7.45 -5.78
CA LEU A 89 -7.53 6.14 -5.69
C LEU A 89 -8.22 5.10 -6.57
N ILE A 90 -9.55 5.11 -6.64
CA ILE A 90 -10.31 4.22 -7.54
C ILE A 90 -9.85 4.40 -8.99
N ASN A 91 -9.73 5.65 -9.45
CA ASN A 91 -9.22 5.93 -10.80
C ASN A 91 -7.79 5.40 -10.99
N THR A 92 -6.96 5.49 -9.95
CA THR A 92 -5.58 5.02 -10.01
C THR A 92 -5.50 3.50 -10.05
N PHE A 93 -6.33 2.80 -9.27
CA PHE A 93 -6.46 1.34 -9.35
C PHE A 93 -6.98 0.89 -10.72
N LEU A 94 -7.93 1.61 -11.31
CA LEU A 94 -8.43 1.33 -12.65
C LEU A 94 -7.34 1.48 -13.72
N LEU A 95 -6.58 2.59 -13.67
CA LEU A 95 -5.43 2.82 -14.57
C LEU A 95 -4.36 1.75 -14.39
N LEU A 96 -4.09 1.34 -13.14
CA LEU A 96 -3.20 0.25 -12.83
C LEU A 96 -3.71 -1.03 -13.54
N VAL A 97 -4.94 -1.47 -13.29
CA VAL A 97 -5.47 -2.70 -13.93
C VAL A 97 -5.35 -2.66 -15.46
N ILE A 98 -5.65 -1.52 -16.08
CA ILE A 98 -5.50 -1.33 -17.54
C ILE A 98 -4.04 -1.47 -17.95
N ALA A 99 -3.11 -0.83 -17.25
CA ALA A 99 -1.69 -0.91 -17.56
C ALA A 99 -1.12 -2.32 -17.41
N LEU A 100 -1.57 -3.11 -16.41
CA LEU A 100 -1.22 -4.53 -16.31
C LEU A 100 -1.71 -5.30 -17.54
N TRP A 101 -2.96 -5.09 -17.94
CA TRP A 101 -3.55 -5.76 -19.10
C TRP A 101 -2.79 -5.47 -20.39
N ILE A 102 -2.42 -4.20 -20.62
CA ILE A 102 -1.62 -3.79 -21.77
C ILE A 102 -0.24 -4.48 -21.73
N LEU A 103 0.41 -4.47 -20.58
CA LEU A 103 1.74 -5.05 -20.41
C LEU A 103 1.74 -6.56 -20.65
N LEU A 104 0.75 -7.29 -20.11
CA LEU A 104 0.59 -8.72 -20.38
C LEU A 104 0.29 -9.01 -21.86
N SER A 105 -0.53 -8.16 -22.51
CA SER A 105 -0.85 -8.31 -23.93
C SER A 105 0.38 -8.11 -24.83
N ILE A 106 1.25 -7.15 -24.49
CA ILE A 106 2.52 -6.92 -25.19
C ILE A 106 3.44 -8.14 -25.03
N LEU A 107 3.61 -8.63 -23.79
CA LEU A 107 4.46 -9.80 -23.52
C LEU A 107 3.96 -11.06 -24.24
N TRP A 108 2.64 -11.23 -24.32
CA TRP A 108 2.01 -12.30 -25.10
C TRP A 108 2.32 -12.16 -26.59
N GLY A 109 2.11 -10.96 -27.17
CA GLY A 109 2.38 -10.69 -28.59
C GLY A 109 3.86 -10.86 -28.98
N MET A 110 4.79 -10.65 -28.03
CA MET A 110 6.22 -10.86 -28.23
C MET A 110 6.67 -12.32 -28.02
N ASN A 111 5.75 -13.27 -27.75
CA ASN A 111 6.08 -14.66 -27.39
C ASN A 111 7.15 -14.78 -26.28
N SER A 112 7.24 -13.78 -25.40
CA SER A 112 8.26 -13.69 -24.35
C SER A 112 7.74 -14.14 -22.98
N LEU A 113 6.54 -14.72 -22.96
CA LEU A 113 5.77 -15.03 -21.77
C LEU A 113 6.20 -16.39 -21.20
N SER A 114 7.37 -16.41 -20.55
CA SER A 114 7.80 -17.53 -19.71
C SER A 114 7.28 -17.38 -18.28
N MET A 115 7.23 -18.47 -17.51
CA MET A 115 6.84 -18.42 -16.09
C MET A 115 7.73 -17.50 -15.26
N ALA A 116 9.03 -17.46 -15.55
CA ALA A 116 9.95 -16.56 -14.86
C ALA A 116 9.63 -15.09 -15.16
N VAL A 117 9.43 -14.74 -16.43
CA VAL A 117 9.07 -13.37 -16.85
C VAL A 117 7.74 -12.95 -16.24
N LEU A 118 6.73 -13.81 -16.28
CA LEU A 118 5.42 -13.56 -15.68
C LEU A 118 5.55 -13.29 -14.17
N PHE A 119 6.38 -14.08 -13.47
CA PHE A 119 6.63 -13.89 -12.05
C PHE A 119 7.25 -12.52 -11.76
N TYR A 120 8.33 -12.14 -12.45
CA TYR A 120 8.97 -10.83 -12.26
C TYR A 120 8.02 -9.66 -12.55
N VAL A 121 7.27 -9.76 -13.64
CA VAL A 121 6.32 -8.74 -14.08
C VAL A 121 5.22 -8.56 -13.03
N LEU A 122 4.59 -9.66 -12.58
CA LEU A 122 3.55 -9.61 -11.56
C LEU A 122 4.09 -9.10 -10.22
N ASN A 123 5.32 -9.48 -9.84
CA ASN A 123 5.90 -9.03 -8.59
C ASN A 123 6.20 -7.52 -8.61
N GLY A 124 6.82 -7.02 -9.68
CA GLY A 124 7.02 -5.58 -9.89
C GLY A 124 5.69 -4.83 -9.98
N TRP A 125 4.69 -5.44 -10.62
CA TRP A 125 3.35 -4.88 -10.71
C TRP A 125 2.67 -4.73 -9.34
N ILE A 126 2.72 -5.78 -8.52
CA ILE A 126 2.18 -5.75 -7.15
C ILE A 126 2.89 -4.67 -6.32
N ALA A 127 4.20 -4.51 -6.47
CA ALA A 127 4.94 -3.43 -5.83
C ALA A 127 4.39 -2.05 -6.21
N CYS A 128 4.19 -1.81 -7.51
CA CYS A 128 3.57 -0.57 -8.00
C CYS A 128 2.16 -0.37 -7.45
N ALA A 129 1.35 -1.43 -7.44
CA ALA A 129 -0.04 -1.39 -6.96
C ALA A 129 -0.17 -1.13 -5.45
N PHE A 130 0.85 -1.43 -4.65
CA PHE A 130 0.89 -1.04 -3.24
C PHE A 130 1.50 0.35 -3.01
N ILE A 131 2.60 0.67 -3.71
CA ILE A 131 3.38 1.88 -3.42
C ILE A 131 2.72 3.13 -3.98
N ILE A 132 2.21 3.09 -5.23
CA ILE A 132 1.66 4.26 -5.92
C ILE A 132 0.40 4.77 -5.22
N PRO A 133 -0.63 3.93 -4.93
CA PRO A 133 -1.83 4.40 -4.24
C PRO A 133 -1.52 4.92 -2.83
N ASP A 134 -0.57 4.31 -2.10
CA ASP A 134 -0.19 4.78 -0.77
C ASP A 134 0.50 6.15 -0.79
N ILE A 135 1.37 6.42 -1.78
CA ILE A 135 1.94 7.75 -2.01
C ILE A 135 0.85 8.76 -2.37
N GLN A 136 -0.05 8.40 -3.28
CA GLN A 136 -1.14 9.28 -3.69
C GLN A 136 -2.07 9.59 -2.52
N TYR A 137 -2.40 8.60 -1.70
CA TYR A 137 -3.18 8.78 -0.47
C TYR A 137 -2.52 9.82 0.43
N TYR A 138 -1.23 9.67 0.73
CA TYR A 138 -0.49 10.60 1.57
C TYR A 138 -0.43 12.02 1.00
N VAL A 139 -0.14 12.16 -0.29
CA VAL A 139 -0.02 13.46 -0.97
C VAL A 139 -1.37 14.17 -1.04
N LEU A 140 -2.44 13.47 -1.44
CA LEU A 140 -3.77 14.06 -1.54
C LEU A 140 -4.32 14.42 -0.17
N TRP A 141 -4.13 13.57 0.84
CA TRP A 141 -4.52 13.90 2.21
C TRP A 141 -3.80 15.16 2.69
N HIS A 142 -2.48 15.26 2.45
CA HIS A 142 -1.72 16.45 2.81
C HIS A 142 -2.20 17.71 2.09
N LYS A 143 -2.56 17.60 0.81
CA LYS A 143 -3.06 18.70 -0.01
C LYS A 143 -4.42 19.21 0.50
N TYR A 144 -5.37 18.32 0.77
CA TYR A 144 -6.71 18.74 1.19
C TYR A 144 -6.77 19.16 2.67
N ASP A 145 -5.91 18.65 3.54
CA ASP A 145 -5.83 19.10 4.94
C ASP A 145 -5.29 20.54 5.09
N GLN A 146 -4.55 21.05 4.09
CA GLN A 146 -4.07 22.43 4.05
C GLN A 146 -5.12 23.45 3.56
N GLN A 147 -6.23 22.98 2.96
CA GLN A 147 -7.32 23.82 2.43
C GLN A 147 -8.43 24.01 3.46
#